data_AF-A0A2S8IP96-F1
#
_entry.id   AF-A0A2S8IP96-F1
#
_cell.length_a   1.000
_cell.length_b   1.000
_cell.length_c   1.000
_cell.angle_alpha   90.00
_cell.angle_beta   90.00
_cell.angle_gamma   90.00
#
_symmetry.space_group_name_H-M   'P 1'
#
loop_
_entity.id
_entity.type
_entity.pdbx_description
1 polymer ?
#
loop_
_entity_poly.entity_id
_entity_poly.type
_entity_poly.pdbx_seq_one_letter_code
_entity_poly.pdbx_strand_id
1 'polypeptide(L)'
;MTHPFHPWSGREFVFVAVRQTWSQDRVFFVDAEGRQFSLPVGWTDAAAPDEFVAMAAGRCPFRFADLAELRRLIDGLADRLHM
;
A
#
# COMPACT_ATOMS: atom_id res chain seq x y z
N MET A 1 3.16 -0.97 9.02
CA MET A 1 3.38 -0.29 7.72
C MET A 1 3.74 -1.33 6.68
N THR A 2 2.89 -1.53 5.68
CA THR A 2 2.95 -2.71 4.80
C THR A 2 3.41 -2.39 3.37
N HIS A 3 3.51 -1.12 3.00
CA HIS A 3 3.92 -0.76 1.64
C HIS A 3 5.45 -0.93 1.43
N PRO A 4 5.88 -1.77 0.48
CA PRO A 4 7.28 -2.21 0.39
C PRO A 4 8.27 -1.10 0.01
N PHE A 5 7.81 -0.07 -0.70
CA PHE A 5 8.67 1.03 -1.17
C PHE A 5 8.69 2.25 -0.25
N HIS A 6 8.06 2.18 0.92
CA HIS A 6 8.09 3.28 1.88
C HIS A 6 9.29 3.13 2.84
N PRO A 7 9.97 4.22 3.23
CA PRO A 7 11.12 4.16 4.15
C PRO A 7 10.83 3.51 5.52
N TRP A 8 9.57 3.47 5.91
CA TRP A 8 9.10 2.82 7.14
C TRP A 8 8.48 1.44 6.92
N SER A 9 8.73 0.80 5.79
CA SER A 9 8.27 -0.58 5.52
C SER A 9 8.67 -1.51 6.67
N GLY A 10 7.72 -2.30 7.17
CA GLY A 10 7.91 -3.21 8.31
C GLY A 10 7.86 -2.55 9.69
N ARG A 11 7.73 -1.22 9.79
CA ARG A 11 7.60 -0.53 11.08
C ARG A 11 6.18 -0.61 11.64
N GLU A 12 6.09 -0.82 12.95
CA GLU A 12 4.86 -0.78 13.73
C GLU A 12 4.66 0.57 14.43
N PHE A 13 3.40 0.94 14.64
CA PHE A 13 3.00 2.22 15.25
C PHE A 13 1.79 2.04 16.15
N VAL A 14 1.61 2.96 17.10
CA VAL A 14 0.42 2.97 17.96
C VAL A 14 -0.77 3.52 17.18
N PHE A 15 -1.71 2.64 16.86
CA PHE A 15 -2.96 3.01 16.18
C PHE A 15 -3.80 3.96 17.04
N VAL A 16 -4.30 5.03 16.43
CA VAL A 16 -5.21 5.99 17.08
C VAL A 16 -6.60 5.92 16.48
N ALA A 17 -6.72 6.07 15.15
CA ALA A 17 -8.01 6.05 14.46
C ALA A 17 -7.85 5.88 12.95
N VAL A 18 -8.89 5.38 12.29
CA VAL A 18 -9.11 5.57 10.85
C VAL A 18 -10.06 6.73 10.65
N ARG A 19 -9.72 7.67 9.76
CA ARG A 19 -10.63 8.74 9.35
C ARG A 19 -10.51 8.99 7.85
N GLN A 20 -11.64 9.26 7.20
CA GLN A 20 -11.65 9.89 5.88
C GLN A 20 -10.98 11.26 5.99
N THR A 21 -9.98 11.51 5.15
CA THR A 21 -9.38 12.84 5.01
C THR A 21 -9.16 13.10 3.53
N TRP A 22 -9.77 14.17 3.01
CA TRP A 22 -9.83 14.46 1.59
C TRP A 22 -10.58 13.37 0.80
N SER A 23 -9.87 12.54 0.04
CA SER A 23 -10.42 11.54 -0.88
C SER A 23 -10.09 10.09 -0.48
N GLN A 24 -9.47 9.87 0.68
CA GLN A 24 -9.04 8.55 1.10
C GLN A 24 -9.11 8.36 2.61
N ASP A 25 -9.30 7.10 3.02
CA ASP A 25 -9.16 6.71 4.41
C ASP A 25 -7.68 6.71 4.80
N ARG A 26 -7.43 7.25 5.99
CA ARG A 26 -6.08 7.33 6.56
C ARG A 26 -6.06 6.76 7.96
N VAL A 27 -5.00 6.03 8.26
CA VAL A 27 -4.65 5.61 9.62
C VAL A 27 -3.86 6.73 10.27
N PHE A 28 -4.35 7.22 11.40
CA PHE A 28 -3.63 8.14 12.28
C PHE A 28 -2.93 7.34 13.38
N PHE A 29 -1.69 7.73 13.67
CA PHE A 29 -0.85 7.10 14.68
C PHE A 29 0.08 8.12 15.32
N VAL A 30 0.70 7.73 16.43
CA VAL A 30 1.73 8.53 17.12
C VAL A 30 3.08 7.82 17.09
N ASP A 31 4.16 8.60 17.01
CA ASP A 31 5.52 8.10 17.22
C ASP A 31 5.88 8.00 18.72
N ALA A 32 7.11 7.59 19.02
CA ALA A 32 7.59 7.44 20.40
C ALA A 32 7.68 8.79 21.14
N GLU A 33 7.84 9.87 20.40
CA GLU A 33 7.89 11.26 20.88
C GLU A 33 6.49 11.89 20.99
N GLY A 34 5.42 11.13 20.73
CA GLY A 34 4.04 11.58 20.83
C GLY A 34 3.57 12.47 19.67
N ARG A 35 4.33 12.55 18.57
CA ARG A 35 3.96 13.31 17.37
C ARG A 35 2.98 12.50 16.53
N GLN A 36 1.93 13.16 16.07
CA GLN A 36 0.89 12.53 15.26
C GLN A 36 1.23 12.56 13.77
N PHE A 37 1.05 11.42 13.11
CA PHE A 37 1.20 11.24 11.67
C PHE A 37 -0.02 10.54 11.07
N SER A 38 -0.08 10.47 9.73
CA SER A 38 -1.07 9.65 9.05
C SER A 38 -0.55 9.01 7.76
N LEU A 39 -0.97 7.77 7.51
CA LEU A 39 -0.68 7.00 6.30
C LEU A 39 -1.98 6.62 5.58
N PRO A 40 -1.98 6.45 4.26
CA PRO A 40 -3.07 5.80 3.54
C PRO A 40 -3.41 4.44 4.16
N VAL A 41 -4.71 4.11 4.31
CA VAL A 41 -5.13 2.80 4.83
C VAL A 41 -4.50 1.66 4.03
N GLY A 42 -4.47 1.76 2.69
CA GLY A 42 -3.86 0.76 1.81
C GLY A 42 -2.35 0.54 1.99
N TRP A 43 -1.67 1.36 2.81
CA TRP A 43 -0.24 1.18 3.14
C TRP A 43 -0.03 0.61 4.55
N THR A 44 -1.11 0.18 5.19
CA THR A 44 -1.11 -0.40 6.53
C THR A 44 -1.84 -1.74 6.51
N ASP A 45 -1.71 -2.48 7.60
CA ASP A 45 -2.48 -3.69 7.90
C ASP A 45 -3.94 -3.39 8.31
N ALA A 46 -4.30 -2.11 8.51
CA ALA A 46 -5.70 -1.70 8.71
C ALA A 46 -6.51 -1.70 7.40
N ALA A 47 -5.87 -1.94 6.24
CA ALA A 47 -6.58 -2.14 4.99
C ALA A 47 -7.45 -3.38 5.07
N ALA A 48 -8.72 -3.25 4.68
CA ALA A 48 -9.55 -4.40 4.42
C ALA A 48 -8.83 -5.27 3.37
N PRO A 49 -8.76 -6.60 3.56
CA PRO A 49 -8.24 -7.49 2.55
C PRO A 49 -8.99 -7.26 1.24
N ASP A 50 -8.27 -7.09 0.15
CA ASP A 50 -8.89 -7.05 -1.18
C ASP A 50 -9.69 -8.35 -1.38
N GLU A 51 -10.98 -8.22 -1.69
CA GLU A 51 -11.91 -9.36 -1.75
C GLU A 51 -11.45 -10.41 -2.77
N PHE A 52 -10.88 -9.98 -3.89
CA PHE A 52 -10.34 -10.89 -4.88
C PHE A 52 -9.12 -11.63 -4.32
N VAL A 53 -8.20 -10.93 -3.66
CA VAL A 53 -7.01 -11.55 -3.03
C VAL A 53 -7.43 -12.56 -1.96
N ALA A 54 -8.41 -12.21 -1.13
CA ALA A 54 -8.97 -13.10 -0.12
C ALA A 54 -9.58 -14.36 -0.77
N MET A 55 -10.40 -14.19 -1.81
CA MET A 55 -11.02 -15.31 -2.55
C MET A 55 -9.99 -16.17 -3.29
N ALA A 56 -8.94 -15.56 -3.84
CA ALA A 56 -7.85 -16.26 -4.52
C ALA A 56 -7.09 -17.19 -3.57
N ALA A 57 -6.98 -16.84 -2.28
CA ALA A 57 -6.32 -17.64 -1.25
C ALA A 57 -4.91 -18.11 -1.68
N GLY A 58 -4.12 -17.22 -2.27
CA GLY A 58 -2.77 -17.51 -2.76
C GLY A 58 -2.69 -18.28 -4.09
N ARG A 59 -3.83 -18.68 -4.68
CA ARG A 59 -3.88 -19.38 -5.98
C ARG A 59 -3.74 -18.44 -7.18
N CYS A 60 -3.87 -17.14 -6.95
CA CYS A 60 -3.74 -16.10 -7.98
C CYS A 60 -2.71 -15.07 -7.50
N PRO A 61 -1.44 -15.16 -7.95
CA PRO A 61 -0.39 -14.25 -7.51
C PRO A 61 -0.59 -12.79 -7.94
N PHE A 62 -1.41 -12.54 -8.98
CA PHE A 62 -1.63 -11.21 -9.55
C PHE A 62 -3.09 -11.02 -9.96
N ARG A 63 -3.67 -9.86 -9.66
CA ARG A 63 -4.94 -9.42 -10.26
C ARG A 63 -4.69 -8.95 -11.70
N PHE A 64 -5.76 -8.85 -12.49
CA PHE A 64 -5.67 -8.25 -13.83
C PHE A 64 -5.05 -6.84 -13.80
N ALA A 65 -5.45 -6.01 -12.84
CA ALA A 65 -4.90 -4.65 -12.67
C ALA A 65 -3.39 -4.67 -12.38
N ASP A 66 -2.92 -5.63 -11.59
CA ASP A 66 -1.50 -5.77 -11.26
C ASP A 66 -0.69 -6.18 -12.50
N LEU A 67 -1.24 -7.07 -13.35
CA LEU A 67 -0.61 -7.46 -14.62
C LEU A 67 -0.59 -6.31 -15.63
N ALA A 68 -1.66 -5.51 -15.71
CA ALA A 68 -1.73 -4.34 -16.56
C ALA A 68 -0.70 -3.27 -16.15
N GLU A 69 -0.57 -3.02 -14.84
CA GLU A 69 0.43 -2.08 -14.31
C GLU A 69 1.86 -2.62 -14.50
N LEU A 70 2.09 -3.92 -14.27
CA LEU A 70 3.39 -4.55 -14.54
C LEU A 70 3.79 -4.38 -16.01
N ARG A 71 2.85 -4.59 -16.94
CA ARG A 71 3.09 -4.37 -18.38
C ARG A 71 3.51 -2.92 -18.64
N ARG A 72 2.78 -1.95 -18.08
CA ARG A 72 3.09 -0.52 -18.22
C ARG A 72 4.49 -0.18 -17.71
N LEU A 73 4.89 -0.77 -16.58
CA LEU A 73 6.24 -0.58 -16.01
C LEU A 73 7.34 -1.20 -16.87
N ILE A 74 7.11 -2.38 -17.44
CA ILE A 74 8.04 -3.05 -18.36
C ILE A 74 8.27 -2.21 -19.62
N ASP A 75 7.19 -1.71 -20.23
CA ASP A 75 7.29 -0.86 -21.43
C ASP A 75 8.11 0.40 -21.14
N GLY A 76 7.81 1.10 -20.04
CA GLY A 76 8.57 2.28 -19.64
C GLY A 76 10.05 2.01 -19.28
N LEU A 77 10.38 0.79 -18.81
CA LEU A 77 11.76 0.39 -18.58
C LEU A 77 12.48 0.11 -19.90
N ALA A 78 11.83 -0.57 -20.84
CA ALA A 78 12.39 -0.85 -22.16
C ALA A 78 12.71 0.46 -22.89
N ASP A 79 11.81 1.44 -22.88
CA ASP A 79 12.03 2.74 -23.53
C ASP A 79 13.26 3.47 -22.95
N ARG A 80 13.49 3.34 -21.64
CA ARG A 80 14.65 3.93 -20.96
C ARG A 80 15.98 3.23 -21.21
N LEU A 81 15.95 1.95 -21.60
CA LEU A 81 17.15 1.15 -21.89
C LEU A 81 17.59 1.26 -23.36
N HIS A 82 16.69 1.70 -24.25
CA HIS A 82 16.98 1.92 -25.68
C HIS A 82 17.26 3.40 -26.02
N MET A 83 17.42 4.26 -25.01
CA MET A 83 17.86 5.65 -25.13
C MET A 83 19.32 5.78 -24.71
#